data_AF-A0A851DB49-F1
#
_entry.id   AF-A0A851DB49-F1
#
_cell.length_a   1.000
_cell.length_b   1.000
_cell.length_c   1.000
_cell.angle_alpha   90.00
_cell.angle_beta   90.00
_cell.angle_gamma   90.00
#
_symmetry.space_group_name_H-M   'P 1'
#
loop_
_entity.id
_entity.type
_entity.pdbx_description
1 polymer ?
#
loop_
_entity_poly.entity_id
_entity_poly.type
_entity_poly.pdbx_seq_one_letter_code
_entity_poly.pdbx_strand_id
1 'polypeptide(L)'
;IAEGNARADHLAGVVAIMPPVPVTLEQARLSHTFYHLSAKALKWMFSITLEQARKIIATCPDCQLLMPLTPRGVNRGTKALQLWQTDVTHISEFGQLCFVHVSV
;
A
#
# COMPACT_ATOMS: atom_id res chain seq x y z
N ILE A 1 40.51 -12.29 -18.70
CA ILE A 1 39.30 -11.45 -18.55
C ILE A 1 39.06 -10.82 -19.91
N ALA A 2 37.95 -11.16 -20.57
CA ALA A 2 37.73 -10.88 -22.00
C ALA A 2 37.36 -9.40 -22.25
N GLU A 3 37.76 -8.86 -23.40
CA GLU A 3 37.54 -7.48 -23.87
C GLU A 3 36.07 -7.01 -23.76
N GLY A 4 35.13 -7.94 -23.90
CA GLY A 4 33.70 -7.68 -23.69
C GLY A 4 33.36 -7.19 -22.29
N ASN A 5 34.05 -7.67 -21.25
CA ASN A 5 33.84 -7.23 -19.87
C ASN A 5 34.33 -5.80 -19.68
N ALA A 6 35.48 -5.44 -20.24
CA ALA A 6 35.99 -4.07 -20.16
C ALA A 6 35.05 -3.06 -20.84
N ARG A 7 34.45 -3.46 -21.98
CA ARG A 7 33.45 -2.63 -22.67
C ARG A 7 32.15 -2.50 -21.88
N ALA A 8 31.68 -3.58 -21.24
CA ALA A 8 30.50 -3.56 -20.39
C ALA A 8 30.70 -2.68 -19.15
N ASP A 9 31.85 -2.79 -18.49
CA ASP A 9 32.20 -1.98 -17.31
C ASP A 9 32.35 -0.50 -17.67
N HIS A 10 32.95 -0.19 -18.83
CA HIS A 10 33.04 1.18 -19.32
C HIS A 10 31.65 1.78 -19.58
N LEU A 11 30.75 1.02 -20.23
CA LEU A 11 29.38 1.48 -20.47
C LEU A 11 28.59 1.63 -19.17
N ALA A 12 28.76 0.73 -18.19
CA ALA A 12 28.16 0.84 -16.87
C ALA A 12 28.66 2.07 -16.10
N GLY A 13 29.96 2.38 -16.21
CA GLY A 13 30.56 3.59 -15.66
C GLY A 13 29.99 4.86 -16.30
N VAL A 14 29.80 4.87 -17.62
CA VAL A 14 29.19 6.01 -18.35
C VAL A 14 27.75 6.24 -17.89
N VAL A 15 26.95 5.19 -17.71
CA VAL A 15 25.57 5.30 -17.17
C VAL A 15 25.56 5.90 -15.76
N ALA A 16 26.58 5.62 -14.94
CA ALA A 16 26.69 6.18 -13.59
C ALA A 16 27.10 7.67 -13.56
N ILE A 17 27.73 8.17 -14.64
CA ILE A 17 28.20 9.57 -14.75
C ILE A 17 27.13 10.47 -15.38
N MET A 18 26.16 9.91 -16.10
CA MET A 18 25.05 10.69 -16.62
C MET A 18 24.26 11.27 -15.45
N PRO A 19 24.12 12.61 -15.34
CA PRO A 19 23.22 13.18 -14.36
C PRO A 19 21.83 12.60 -14.63
N PRO A 20 21.05 12.24 -13.58
CA PRO A 20 19.70 11.78 -13.79
C PRO A 20 18.98 12.82 -14.66
N VAL A 21 18.46 12.39 -15.82
CA VAL A 21 17.61 13.20 -16.71
C VAL A 21 16.70 14.05 -15.84
N PRO A 22 16.56 15.38 -16.03
CA PRO A 22 15.74 16.21 -15.15
C PRO A 22 14.37 15.55 -14.97
N VAL A 23 14.19 14.96 -13.78
CA VAL A 23 13.16 13.98 -13.59
C VAL A 23 11.86 14.69 -13.26
N THR A 24 10.85 14.47 -14.08
CA THR A 24 9.52 15.03 -13.84
C THR A 24 8.68 14.09 -12.99
N LEU A 25 7.82 14.68 -12.15
CA LEU A 25 6.80 13.94 -11.41
C LEU A 25 5.88 13.14 -12.36
N GLU A 26 5.63 13.65 -13.56
CA GLU A 26 4.84 12.96 -14.59
C GLU A 26 5.50 11.67 -15.08
N GLN A 27 6.82 11.66 -15.27
CA GLN A 27 7.53 10.45 -15.67
C GLN A 27 7.49 9.37 -14.58
N ALA A 28 7.54 9.78 -13.31
CA ALA A 28 7.34 8.87 -12.18
C ALA A 28 5.92 8.28 -12.15
N ARG A 29 4.89 9.09 -12.49
CA ARG A 29 3.51 8.63 -12.62
C ARG A 29 3.36 7.60 -13.75
N LEU A 30 3.84 7.91 -14.95
CA LEU A 30 3.79 7.00 -16.10
C LEU A 30 4.50 5.67 -15.81
N SER A 31 5.68 5.74 -15.19
CA SER A 31 6.45 4.55 -14.81
C SER A 31 5.72 3.72 -13.76
N HIS A 32 5.06 4.36 -12.79
CA HIS A 32 4.23 3.65 -11.81
C HIS A 32 2.99 3.02 -12.46
N THR A 33 2.31 3.71 -13.39
CA THR A 33 1.16 3.14 -14.11
C THR A 33 1.51 1.88 -14.88
N PHE A 34 2.73 1.79 -15.43
CA PHE A 34 3.14 0.62 -16.20
C PHE A 34 3.72 -0.51 -15.33
N TYR A 35 4.55 -0.19 -14.33
CA TYR A 35 5.33 -1.17 -13.57
C TYR A 35 4.90 -1.33 -12.10
N HIS A 36 3.94 -0.54 -11.61
CA HIS A 36 3.50 -0.49 -10.22
C HIS A 36 4.64 -0.42 -9.19
N LEU A 37 5.64 0.41 -9.49
CA LEU A 37 6.85 0.56 -8.66
C LEU A 37 6.51 1.01 -7.23
N SER A 38 7.23 0.46 -6.25
CA SER A 38 7.08 0.86 -4.83
C SER A 38 7.50 2.31 -4.59
N ALA A 39 7.04 2.90 -3.47
CA ALA A 39 7.35 4.29 -3.13
C ALA A 39 8.87 4.53 -3.01
N LYS A 40 9.59 3.55 -2.48
CA LYS A 40 11.05 3.59 -2.31
C LYS A 40 11.75 3.56 -3.67
N ALA A 41 11.27 2.69 -4.58
CA ALA A 41 11.79 2.58 -5.94
C ALA A 41 11.57 3.89 -6.71
N LEU A 42 10.37 4.48 -6.62
CA LEU A 42 10.06 5.77 -7.24
C LEU A 42 10.93 6.90 -6.70
N LYS A 43 11.09 7.00 -5.37
CA LYS A 43 11.99 7.98 -4.74
C LYS A 43 13.43 7.86 -5.27
N TRP A 44 13.93 6.64 -5.37
CA TRP A 44 15.33 6.40 -5.74
C TRP A 44 15.59 6.62 -7.23
N MET A 45 14.71 6.10 -8.11
CA MET A 45 14.88 6.24 -9.56
C MET A 45 14.60 7.64 -10.07
N PHE A 46 13.63 8.32 -9.47
CA PHE A 46 13.14 9.61 -9.96
C PHE A 46 13.57 10.81 -9.10
N SER A 47 14.35 10.58 -8.04
CA SER A 47 14.80 11.62 -7.11
C SER A 47 13.67 12.50 -6.54
N ILE A 48 12.43 11.99 -6.49
CA ILE A 48 11.26 12.67 -5.93
C ILE A 48 11.17 12.46 -4.41
N THR A 49 10.37 13.26 -3.71
CA THR A 49 10.17 13.05 -2.28
C THR A 49 9.36 11.78 -2.00
N LEU A 50 9.55 11.19 -0.82
CA LEU A 50 8.77 10.02 -0.42
C LEU A 50 7.27 10.33 -0.34
N GLU A 51 6.91 11.57 0.01
CA GLU A 51 5.52 12.03 0.04
C GLU A 51 4.91 12.06 -1.37
N GLN A 52 5.64 12.59 -2.35
CA GLN A 52 5.21 12.59 -3.75
C GLN A 52 5.03 11.15 -4.26
N ALA A 53 5.99 10.26 -3.98
CA ALA A 53 5.89 8.85 -4.36
C ALA A 53 4.66 8.15 -3.72
N ARG A 54 4.37 8.44 -2.45
CA ARG A 54 3.17 7.92 -1.76
C ARG A 54 1.88 8.45 -2.39
N LYS A 55 1.83 9.72 -2.79
CA LYS A 55 0.67 10.30 -3.49
C LYS A 55 0.41 9.61 -4.84
N ILE A 56 1.46 9.33 -5.62
CA ILE A 56 1.34 8.60 -6.89
C ILE A 56 0.67 7.23 -6.68
N ILE A 57 1.14 6.48 -5.68
CA ILE A 57 0.60 5.15 -5.36
C ILE A 57 -0.83 5.24 -4.82
N ALA A 58 -1.12 6.23 -3.97
CA ALA A 58 -2.45 6.41 -3.39
C ALA A 58 -3.52 6.75 -4.45
N THR A 59 -3.12 7.33 -5.58
CA THR A 59 -4.00 7.61 -6.72
C THR A 59 -4.12 6.45 -7.71
N CYS A 60 -3.36 5.37 -7.55
CA CYS A 60 -3.42 4.20 -8.44
C CYS A 60 -4.56 3.27 -8.03
N PRO A 61 -5.59 3.04 -8.88
CA PRO A 61 -6.73 2.19 -8.55
C PRO A 61 -6.34 0.75 -8.23
N ASP A 62 -5.43 0.18 -9.02
CA ASP A 62 -4.98 -1.21 -8.84
C ASP A 62 -4.23 -1.40 -7.52
N CYS A 63 -3.39 -0.42 -7.15
CA CYS A 63 -2.70 -0.44 -5.87
C CYS A 63 -3.66 -0.19 -4.69
N GLN A 64 -4.70 0.62 -4.88
CA GLN A 64 -5.69 0.91 -3.84
C GLN A 64 -6.49 -0.33 -3.44
N LEU A 65 -6.80 -1.22 -4.38
CA LEU A 65 -7.45 -2.51 -4.10
C LEU A 65 -6.60 -3.42 -3.20
N LEU A 66 -5.28 -3.25 -3.22
CA LEU A 66 -4.32 -4.01 -2.43
C LEU A 66 -4.00 -3.32 -1.09
N MET A 67 -4.45 -2.08 -0.88
CA MET A 67 -4.17 -1.37 0.36
C MET A 67 -4.92 -2.01 1.53
N PRO A 68 -4.27 -2.21 2.68
CA PRO A 68 -4.95 -2.68 3.87
C PRO A 68 -6.10 -1.75 4.22
N LEU A 69 -7.27 -2.32 4.47
CA LEU A 69 -8.39 -1.57 5.03
C LEU A 69 -7.99 -1.08 6.42
N THR A 70 -7.95 0.24 6.60
CA THR A 70 -7.83 0.80 7.94
C THR A 70 -9.10 0.44 8.72
N PRO A 71 -9.00 -0.31 9.83
CA PRO A 71 -10.18 -0.62 10.64
C PRO A 71 -10.79 0.71 11.11
N ARG A 72 -12.04 0.96 10.72
CA ARG A 72 -12.72 2.21 11.03
C ARG A 72 -13.59 2.02 12.27
N GLY A 73 -13.14 2.62 13.37
CA GLY A 73 -13.90 2.76 14.62
C GLY A 73 -13.83 1.53 15.53
N VAL A 74 -13.95 1.79 16.83
CA VAL A 74 -14.13 0.77 17.86
C VAL A 74 -15.44 1.09 18.56
N ASN A 75 -16.41 0.19 18.54
CA ASN A 75 -17.67 0.33 19.27
C ASN A 75 -17.48 -0.07 20.74
N ARG A 76 -16.67 0.69 21.49
CA ARG A 76 -16.32 0.37 22.87
C ARG A 76 -16.72 1.48 23.82
N GLY A 77 -17.40 1.11 24.91
CA GLY A 77 -17.59 1.99 26.07
C GLY A 77 -16.28 2.27 26.80
N THR A 78 -16.09 3.51 27.25
CA THR A 78 -14.93 3.93 28.06
C THR A 78 -15.09 3.65 29.55
N LYS A 79 -16.32 3.44 30.02
CA LYS A 79 -16.68 3.09 31.40
C LYS A 79 -17.64 1.91 31.43
N ALA A 80 -17.71 1.22 32.57
CA ALA A 80 -18.69 0.17 32.79
C ALA A 80 -20.12 0.71 32.58
N LEU A 81 -20.99 -0.11 31.98
CA LEU A 81 -22.40 0.19 31.72
C LEU A 81 -22.65 1.38 30.79
N GLN A 82 -21.63 1.91 30.11
CA GLN A 82 -21.77 3.08 29.25
C GLN A 82 -22.32 2.75 27.86
N LEU A 83 -21.95 1.59 27.33
CA LEU A 83 -22.34 1.12 26.01
C LEU A 83 -22.55 -0.38 26.12
N TRP A 84 -23.72 -0.83 25.69
CA TRP A 84 -24.07 -2.24 25.56
C TRP A 84 -24.35 -2.53 24.10
N GLN A 85 -23.85 -3.64 23.59
CA GLN A 85 -24.23 -4.13 22.27
C GLN A 85 -25.10 -5.36 22.44
N THR A 86 -26.32 -5.31 21.91
CA THR A 86 -27.24 -6.45 21.92
C THR A 86 -27.52 -6.88 20.49
N ASP A 87 -27.42 -8.19 20.24
CA ASP A 87 -27.78 -8.81 18.96
C ASP A 87 -28.50 -10.14 19.20
N VAL A 88 -28.99 -10.78 18.14
CA VAL A 88 -29.60 -12.11 18.18
C VAL A 88 -28.79 -13.07 17.32
N THR A 89 -28.34 -14.18 17.91
CA THR A 89 -27.63 -15.26 17.20
C THR A 89 -28.50 -16.51 17.11
N HIS A 90 -28.35 -17.27 16.03
CA HIS A 90 -29.07 -18.51 15.82
C HIS A 90 -28.25 -19.72 16.29
N ILE A 91 -28.75 -20.44 17.30
CA ILE A 91 -28.14 -21.65 17.88
C ILE A 91 -29.13 -22.81 17.74
N SER A 92 -28.90 -23.64 16.74
CA SER A 92 -29.81 -24.74 16.35
C SER A 92 -30.12 -25.74 17.46
N GLU A 93 -29.18 -25.91 18.39
CA GLU A 93 -29.22 -26.84 19.52
C GLU A 93 -30.33 -26.50 20.52
N PHE A 94 -30.83 -25.26 20.49
CA PHE A 94 -31.95 -24.83 21.32
C PHE A 94 -33.32 -25.03 20.66
N GLY A 95 -33.39 -25.65 19.48
CA GLY A 95 -34.63 -26.02 18.82
C GLY A 95 -35.53 -24.80 18.55
N GLN A 96 -36.74 -24.77 19.11
CA GLN A 96 -37.65 -23.64 18.94
C GLN A 96 -37.15 -22.33 19.57
N LEU A 97 -36.20 -22.42 20.51
CA LEU A 97 -35.55 -21.27 21.16
C LEU A 97 -34.19 -20.96 20.51
N CYS A 98 -34.02 -21.30 19.23
CA CYS A 98 -32.76 -21.10 18.53
C CYS A 98 -32.35 -19.63 18.36
N PHE A 99 -33.26 -18.68 18.49
CA PHE A 99 -32.95 -17.25 18.44
C PHE A 99 -32.56 -16.72 19.82
N VAL A 100 -31.25 -16.63 20.08
CA VAL A 100 -30.68 -16.27 21.38
C VAL A 100 -30.24 -14.82 21.37
N HIS A 101 -30.75 -14.04 22.32
CA HIS A 101 -30.26 -12.68 22.58
C HIS A 101 -28.88 -12.72 23.25
N VAL A 102 -27.92 -11.99 22.69
CA VAL A 102 -26.55 -11.83 23.23
C VAL A 102 -26.33 -10.36 23.52
N SER A 103 -25.85 -10.04 24.73
CA SER A 103 -25.48 -8.67 25.13
C SER A 103 -24.06 -8.65 25.67
N VAL A 104 -23.26 -7.67 25.23
CA VAL A 104 -21.86 -7.44 25.67
C VAL A 104 -21.64 -6.00 26.12
#